data_AF-A0A528JX43-F1
#
_entry.id   AF-A0A528JX43-F1
#
_cell.length_a   1.000
_cell.length_b   1.000
_cell.length_c   1.000
_cell.angle_alpha   90.00
_cell.angle_beta   90.00
_cell.angle_gamma   90.00
#
_symmetry.space_group_name_H-M   'P 1'
#
loop_
_entity.id
_entity.type
_entity.pdbx_description
1 polymer ?
#
loop_
_entity_poly.entity_id
_entity_poly.type
_entity_poly.pdbx_seq_one_letter_code
_entity_poly.pdbx_strand_id
1 'polypeptide(L)'
;MTLSGKRILLIIGGGIAAYKALDLIRRLRERGAAVRVVMTAAAQEFVTTLSVGALSADHVFTDLFDRNDEHDVGHIRLSREADLVVVAPATADLMAKLANGHANDLASTVLIATDKPVLMAPAMNPKMWSHPATRRNRATLQKDGVAFVGPAKGEMAESNEAGEGRMAEPLEIVAAIGALLDISPKPLAGRKIIVTSGPTHEPIDPVRYIANRSSGKQGHAIAAALARLGADVRLVSGPVGIADPAGVTTQHVETANEMKEAVERLLPADAAVFVAAVADWRSETSAGEKIKKVAGEGPPALRMVENPDILAGVGHHRKRPGLVVGFAAETQDL
;
A
#
# COMPACT_ATOMS: atom_id res chain seq x y z
N MET A 1 -5.83 -12.77 -2.15
CA MET A 1 -5.63 -13.21 -0.75
C MET A 1 -6.94 -13.79 -0.25
N THR A 2 -6.95 -15.04 0.19
CA THR A 2 -8.14 -15.69 0.75
C THR A 2 -8.29 -15.29 2.21
N LEU A 3 -9.49 -14.91 2.64
CA LEU A 3 -9.83 -14.65 4.05
C LEU A 3 -10.62 -15.83 4.64
N SER A 4 -10.49 -17.01 4.04
CA SER A 4 -11.20 -18.23 4.45
C SER A 4 -10.93 -18.54 5.92
N GLY A 5 -12.01 -18.74 6.69
CA GLY A 5 -11.95 -19.04 8.11
C GLY A 5 -11.61 -17.86 9.02
N LYS A 6 -11.44 -16.64 8.48
CA LYS A 6 -11.22 -15.43 9.27
C LYS A 6 -12.55 -14.85 9.74
N ARG A 7 -12.62 -14.45 11.00
CA ARG A 7 -13.79 -13.81 11.62
C ARG A 7 -13.52 -12.32 11.78
N ILE A 8 -14.32 -11.50 11.10
CA ILE A 8 -14.21 -10.05 11.11
C ILE A 8 -15.39 -9.47 11.89
N LEU A 9 -15.11 -8.69 12.92
CA LEU A 9 -16.12 -7.85 13.57
C LEU A 9 -16.09 -6.47 12.93
N LEU A 10 -17.12 -6.15 12.16
CA LEU A 10 -17.26 -4.87 11.48
C LEU A 10 -18.11 -3.91 12.31
N ILE A 11 -17.53 -2.81 12.74
CA ILE A 11 -18.22 -1.68 13.39
C ILE A 11 -18.51 -0.62 12.32
N ILE A 12 -19.79 -0.29 12.13
CA ILE A 12 -20.23 0.75 11.19
C ILE A 12 -20.51 2.05 11.98
N GLY A 13 -19.74 3.10 11.69
CA GLY A 13 -19.92 4.44 12.24
C GLY A 13 -20.95 5.27 11.48
N GLY A 14 -21.47 6.32 12.13
CA GLY A 14 -22.47 7.22 11.56
C GLY A 14 -21.89 8.30 10.66
N GLY A 15 -21.79 8.01 9.36
CA GLY A 15 -21.45 9.00 8.35
C GLY A 15 -21.90 8.55 6.97
N ILE A 16 -21.95 9.48 6.00
CA ILE A 16 -22.46 9.20 4.66
C ILE A 16 -21.77 8.00 4.00
N ALA A 17 -20.50 7.73 4.29
CA ALA A 17 -19.77 6.59 3.75
C ALA A 17 -20.24 5.22 4.28
N ALA A 18 -21.21 5.15 5.20
CA ALA A 18 -21.77 3.89 5.71
C ALA A 18 -22.34 2.98 4.60
N TYR A 19 -22.85 3.54 3.49
CA TYR A 19 -23.29 2.72 2.35
C TYR A 19 -22.15 1.88 1.75
N LYS A 20 -20.89 2.34 1.83
CA LYS A 20 -19.72 1.58 1.35
C LYS A 20 -19.48 0.31 2.18
N ALA A 21 -19.93 0.29 3.44
CA ALA A 21 -19.84 -0.89 4.29
C ALA A 21 -20.65 -2.07 3.72
N LEU A 22 -21.73 -1.80 2.97
CA LEU A 22 -22.53 -2.84 2.32
C LEU A 22 -21.72 -3.61 1.27
N ASP A 23 -20.99 -2.90 0.39
CA ASP A 23 -20.09 -3.58 -0.56
C ASP A 23 -18.90 -4.23 0.17
N LEU A 24 -18.35 -3.60 1.21
CA LEU A 24 -17.28 -4.19 2.03
C LEU A 24 -17.68 -5.56 2.60
N ILE A 25 -18.86 -5.69 3.20
CA ILE A 25 -19.38 -6.97 3.71
C ILE A 25 -19.39 -8.02 2.59
N ARG A 26 -19.93 -7.65 1.42
CA ARG A 26 -19.98 -8.54 0.26
C ARG A 26 -18.58 -8.99 -0.18
N ARG A 27 -17.61 -8.06 -0.29
CA ARG A 27 -16.23 -8.36 -0.71
C ARG A 27 -15.50 -9.26 0.28
N LEU A 28 -15.75 -9.10 1.59
CA LEU A 28 -15.17 -9.94 2.63
C LEU A 28 -15.72 -11.37 2.55
N ARG A 29 -17.04 -11.52 2.41
CA ARG A 29 -17.69 -12.82 2.27
C ARG A 29 -17.32 -13.55 0.99
N GLU A 30 -17.22 -12.85 -0.14
CA GLU A 30 -16.69 -13.40 -1.42
C GLU A 30 -15.29 -14.03 -1.26
N ARG A 31 -14.52 -13.61 -0.24
CA ARG A 31 -13.18 -14.11 0.07
C ARG A 31 -13.16 -15.14 1.20
N GLY A 32 -14.32 -15.56 1.70
CA GLY A 32 -14.49 -16.60 2.72
C GLY A 32 -14.42 -16.12 4.17
N ALA A 33 -14.44 -14.81 4.43
CA ALA A 33 -14.51 -14.29 5.79
C ALA A 33 -15.93 -14.41 6.36
N ALA A 34 -16.04 -14.76 7.64
CA ALA A 34 -17.26 -14.57 8.41
C ALA A 34 -17.30 -13.12 8.90
N VAL A 35 -18.42 -12.42 8.70
CA VAL A 35 -18.56 -11.00 9.02
C VAL A 35 -19.72 -10.82 9.98
N ARG A 36 -19.42 -10.43 11.21
CA ARG A 36 -20.41 -10.01 12.20
C ARG A 36 -20.38 -8.51 12.33
N VAL A 37 -21.55 -7.89 12.52
CA VAL A 37 -21.66 -6.43 12.41
C VAL A 37 -22.20 -5.81 13.70
N VAL A 38 -21.57 -4.72 14.13
CA VAL A 38 -22.07 -3.79 15.13
C VAL A 38 -22.37 -2.47 14.43
N MET A 39 -23.58 -1.95 14.57
CA MET A 39 -23.96 -0.64 14.04
C MET A 39 -24.15 0.35 15.16
N THR A 40 -23.53 1.52 15.06
CA THR A 40 -23.85 2.63 15.96
C THR A 40 -25.27 3.14 15.69
N ALA A 41 -25.90 3.80 16.66
CA ALA A 41 -27.19 4.48 16.45
C ALA A 41 -27.13 5.43 15.23
N ALA A 42 -26.06 6.21 15.11
CA ALA A 42 -25.87 7.12 13.99
C ALA A 42 -25.66 6.41 12.63
N ALA A 43 -25.15 5.17 12.61
CA ALA A 43 -25.03 4.41 11.36
C ALA A 43 -26.39 3.93 10.83
N GLN A 44 -27.34 3.66 11.74
CA GLN A 44 -28.69 3.20 11.40
C GLN A 44 -29.50 4.27 10.66
N GLU A 45 -29.14 5.55 10.79
CA GLU A 45 -29.73 6.66 10.02
C GLU A 45 -29.27 6.69 8.56
N PHE A 46 -28.15 6.03 8.21
CA PHE A 46 -27.61 6.02 6.85
C PHE A 46 -27.88 4.70 6.11
N VAL A 47 -27.81 3.57 6.82
CA VAL A 47 -28.06 2.24 6.26
C VAL A 47 -28.89 1.42 7.24
N THR A 48 -29.77 0.56 6.72
CA THR A 48 -30.69 -0.21 7.58
C THR A 48 -30.03 -1.48 8.12
N THR A 49 -30.44 -1.89 9.32
CA THR A 49 -30.06 -3.18 9.92
C THR A 49 -30.46 -4.36 9.03
N LEU A 50 -31.60 -4.27 8.32
CA LEU A 50 -32.07 -5.28 7.37
C LEU A 50 -31.09 -5.48 6.20
N SER A 51 -30.62 -4.40 5.56
CA SER A 51 -29.66 -4.48 4.46
C SER A 51 -28.33 -5.06 4.92
N VAL A 52 -27.86 -4.65 6.10
CA VAL A 52 -26.62 -5.15 6.69
C VAL A 52 -26.74 -6.64 7.02
N GLY A 53 -27.82 -7.06 7.71
CA GLY A 53 -28.07 -8.44 8.11
C GLY A 53 -28.22 -9.39 6.91
N ALA A 54 -28.91 -8.95 5.86
CA ALA A 54 -29.03 -9.74 4.62
C ALA A 54 -27.67 -9.97 3.94
N LEU A 55 -26.80 -8.95 3.93
CA LEU A 55 -25.47 -9.04 3.32
C LEU A 55 -24.46 -9.79 4.19
N SER A 56 -24.51 -9.65 5.53
CA SER A 56 -23.66 -10.41 6.45
C SER A 56 -24.09 -11.87 6.56
N ALA A 57 -25.39 -12.15 6.40
CA ALA A 57 -26.03 -13.41 6.77
C ALA A 57 -25.74 -13.81 8.24
N ASP A 58 -25.70 -12.81 9.12
CA ASP A 58 -25.50 -12.96 10.57
C ASP A 58 -26.32 -11.88 11.32
N HIS A 59 -26.49 -12.05 12.63
CA HIS A 59 -27.12 -11.07 13.51
C HIS A 59 -26.36 -9.74 13.53
N VAL A 60 -27.10 -8.64 13.58
CA VAL A 60 -26.56 -7.27 13.60
C VAL A 60 -26.82 -6.67 14.97
N PHE A 61 -25.75 -6.38 15.69
CA PHE A 61 -25.81 -5.85 17.04
C PHE A 61 -25.86 -4.32 17.01
N THR A 62 -26.72 -3.71 17.81
CA THR A 62 -26.99 -2.26 17.77
C THR A 62 -26.93 -1.59 19.13
N ASP A 63 -27.36 -2.28 20.18
CA ASP A 63 -27.46 -1.74 21.54
C ASP A 63 -26.58 -2.53 22.51
N LEU A 64 -25.98 -1.80 23.46
CA LEU A 64 -25.16 -2.38 24.52
C LEU A 64 -26.00 -3.16 25.53
N PHE A 65 -27.24 -2.73 25.75
CA PHE A 65 -28.14 -3.26 26.79
C PHE A 65 -29.30 -4.10 26.24
N ASP A 66 -29.18 -4.62 25.01
CA ASP A 66 -30.21 -5.50 24.45
C ASP A 66 -30.25 -6.81 25.27
N ARG A 67 -31.38 -7.06 25.93
CA ARG A 67 -31.59 -8.23 26.78
C ARG A 67 -31.44 -9.56 26.05
N ASN A 68 -31.72 -9.59 24.75
CA ASN A 68 -31.57 -10.80 23.94
C ASN A 68 -30.09 -11.10 23.67
N ASP A 69 -29.25 -10.06 23.60
CA ASP A 69 -27.81 -10.16 23.34
C ASP A 69 -26.97 -10.21 24.64
N GLU A 70 -27.52 -9.75 25.77
CA GLU A 70 -26.85 -9.69 27.08
C GLU A 70 -26.69 -11.05 27.77
N HIS A 71 -27.38 -12.10 27.33
CA HIS A 71 -27.40 -13.41 28.01
C HIS A 71 -26.02 -14.09 28.12
N ASP A 72 -24.97 -13.54 27.47
CA ASP A 72 -23.64 -14.15 27.39
C ASP A 72 -22.48 -13.13 27.34
N VAL A 73 -22.63 -11.96 27.97
CA VAL A 73 -21.62 -10.88 28.00
C VAL A 73 -21.23 -10.43 26.58
N GLY A 74 -22.23 -10.00 25.81
CA GLY A 74 -22.16 -9.80 24.36
C GLY A 74 -20.93 -9.01 23.87
N HIS A 75 -20.60 -7.86 24.46
CA HIS A 75 -19.49 -7.02 23.98
C HIS A 75 -18.10 -7.69 24.13
N ILE A 76 -17.86 -8.44 25.22
CA ILE A 76 -16.59 -9.17 25.42
C ILE A 76 -16.50 -10.34 24.45
N ARG A 77 -17.59 -11.09 24.31
CA ARG A 77 -17.63 -12.26 23.43
C ARG A 77 -17.47 -11.88 21.96
N LEU A 78 -18.15 -10.82 21.52
CA LEU A 78 -18.02 -10.25 20.18
C LEU A 78 -16.58 -9.95 19.81
N SER A 79 -15.85 -9.30 20.72
CA SER A 79 -14.42 -9.03 20.52
C SER A 79 -13.58 -10.32 20.49
N ARG A 80 -13.76 -11.23 21.46
CA ARG A 80 -12.94 -12.45 21.58
C ARG A 80 -13.09 -13.40 20.41
N GLU A 81 -14.29 -13.47 19.83
CA GLU A 81 -14.58 -14.32 18.67
C GLU A 81 -14.05 -13.73 17.35
N ALA A 82 -13.64 -12.47 17.32
CA ALA A 82 -13.05 -11.87 16.13
C ALA A 82 -11.56 -12.21 16.03
N ASP A 83 -11.05 -12.33 14.81
CA ASP A 83 -9.61 -12.33 14.52
C ASP A 83 -9.11 -10.90 14.22
N LEU A 84 -10.02 -10.01 13.82
CA LEU A 84 -9.78 -8.58 13.55
C LEU A 84 -11.06 -7.76 13.79
N VAL A 85 -10.91 -6.59 14.41
CA VAL A 85 -11.99 -5.58 14.49
C VAL A 85 -11.75 -4.51 13.42
N VAL A 86 -12.77 -4.22 12.62
CA VAL A 86 -12.71 -3.22 11.53
C VAL A 86 -13.74 -2.13 11.80
N VAL A 87 -13.35 -0.87 11.78
CA VAL A 87 -14.26 0.28 11.91
C VAL A 87 -14.37 1.00 10.57
N ALA A 88 -15.54 0.94 9.93
CA ALA A 88 -15.73 1.39 8.56
C ALA A 88 -17.19 1.84 8.31
N PRO A 89 -17.46 3.16 8.23
CA PRO A 89 -16.52 4.27 8.41
C PRO A 89 -16.11 4.46 9.89
N ALA A 90 -14.84 4.83 10.12
CA ALA A 90 -14.38 5.37 11.39
C ALA A 90 -14.58 6.89 11.42
N THR A 91 -15.62 7.34 12.11
CA THR A 91 -15.94 8.77 12.25
C THR A 91 -15.00 9.45 13.23
N ALA A 92 -14.94 10.79 13.20
CA ALA A 92 -14.19 11.56 14.19
C ALA A 92 -14.62 11.26 15.63
N ASP A 93 -15.93 11.03 15.85
CA ASP A 93 -16.50 10.65 17.14
C ASP A 93 -15.97 9.29 17.64
N LEU A 94 -16.04 8.24 16.82
CA LEU A 94 -15.53 6.92 17.20
C LEU A 94 -14.02 6.94 17.47
N MET A 95 -13.26 7.67 16.65
CA MET A 95 -11.82 7.86 16.89
C MET A 95 -11.57 8.60 18.22
N ALA A 96 -12.36 9.64 18.51
CA ALA A 96 -12.23 10.38 19.77
C ALA A 96 -12.59 9.52 20.99
N LYS A 97 -13.66 8.72 20.90
CA LYS A 97 -14.07 7.80 21.95
C LYS A 97 -12.96 6.81 22.30
N LEU A 98 -12.42 6.11 21.30
CA LEU A 98 -11.37 5.13 21.55
C LEU A 98 -10.09 5.79 22.07
N ALA A 99 -9.67 6.92 21.49
CA ALA A 99 -8.44 7.61 21.89
C ALA A 99 -8.47 8.13 23.34
N ASN A 100 -9.67 8.31 23.92
CA ASN A 100 -9.87 8.83 25.27
C ASN A 100 -10.51 7.82 26.22
N GLY A 101 -10.65 6.55 25.83
CA GLY A 101 -11.14 5.50 26.72
C GLY A 101 -12.65 5.52 27.00
N HIS A 102 -13.46 6.12 26.13
CA HIS A 102 -14.92 6.13 26.30
C HIS A 102 -15.54 4.81 25.83
N ALA A 103 -16.49 4.29 26.62
CA ALA A 103 -17.20 3.03 26.38
C ALA A 103 -18.69 3.17 26.77
N ASN A 104 -19.40 4.08 26.10
CA ASN A 104 -20.79 4.43 26.43
C ASN A 104 -21.82 3.90 25.42
N ASP A 105 -21.37 3.21 24.37
CA ASP A 105 -22.19 2.48 23.40
C ASP A 105 -21.54 1.13 23.08
N LEU A 106 -22.26 0.23 22.40
CA LEU A 106 -21.76 -1.11 22.11
C LEU A 106 -20.44 -1.08 21.32
N ALA A 107 -20.37 -0.23 20.29
CA ALA A 107 -19.21 -0.10 19.42
C ALA A 107 -17.95 0.32 20.19
N SER A 108 -18.04 1.38 20.99
CA SER A 108 -16.94 1.89 21.80
C SER A 108 -16.55 0.91 22.91
N THR A 109 -17.53 0.23 23.52
CA THR A 109 -17.28 -0.80 24.54
C THR A 109 -16.52 -2.00 23.96
N VAL A 110 -16.91 -2.48 22.78
CA VAL A 110 -16.18 -3.53 22.05
C VAL A 110 -14.75 -3.09 21.73
N LEU A 111 -14.55 -1.84 21.28
CA LEU A 111 -13.22 -1.32 20.94
C LEU A 111 -12.30 -1.20 22.15
N ILE A 112 -12.84 -0.90 23.34
CA ILE A 112 -12.06 -0.86 24.58
C ILE A 112 -11.79 -2.26 25.14
N ALA A 113 -12.71 -3.20 24.95
CA ALA A 113 -12.60 -4.56 25.48
C ALA A 113 -11.67 -5.48 24.66
N THR A 114 -11.24 -5.06 23.47
CA THR A 114 -10.57 -5.95 22.51
C THR A 114 -9.06 -6.10 22.73
N ASP A 115 -8.59 -7.34 22.64
CA ASP A 115 -7.18 -7.71 22.53
C ASP A 115 -6.76 -8.00 21.08
N LYS A 116 -7.70 -7.95 20.14
CA LYS A 116 -7.49 -8.20 18.71
C LYS A 116 -6.98 -6.96 18.00
N PRO A 117 -6.24 -7.11 16.88
CA PRO A 117 -5.87 -5.97 16.05
C PRO A 117 -7.11 -5.17 15.62
N VAL A 118 -6.96 -3.86 15.53
CA VAL A 118 -8.02 -2.93 15.11
C VAL A 118 -7.58 -2.20 13.85
N LEU A 119 -8.44 -2.22 12.82
CA LEU A 119 -8.27 -1.44 11.59
C LEU A 119 -9.37 -0.39 11.49
N MET A 120 -8.98 0.88 11.39
CA MET A 120 -9.91 1.99 11.14
C MET A 120 -9.82 2.48 9.70
N ALA A 121 -10.98 2.64 9.04
CA ALA A 121 -11.11 3.28 7.74
C ALA A 121 -11.80 4.65 7.91
N PRO A 122 -11.03 5.75 8.10
CA PRO A 122 -11.61 7.04 8.44
C PRO A 122 -12.47 7.61 7.32
N ALA A 123 -13.56 8.29 7.70
CA ALA A 123 -14.40 9.01 6.76
C ALA A 123 -14.99 10.26 7.42
N MET A 124 -14.59 11.43 6.95
CA MET A 124 -15.08 12.73 7.43
C MET A 124 -14.68 13.85 6.48
N ASN A 125 -15.31 15.01 6.63
CA ASN A 125 -14.94 16.21 5.90
C ASN A 125 -13.44 16.59 6.10
N PRO A 126 -12.72 17.13 5.09
CA PRO A 126 -11.32 17.52 5.20
C PRO A 126 -10.98 18.47 6.35
N LYS A 127 -11.89 19.38 6.70
CA LYS A 127 -11.74 20.28 7.85
C LYS A 127 -11.78 19.51 9.16
N MET A 128 -12.66 18.50 9.27
CA MET A 128 -12.69 17.60 10.42
C MET A 128 -11.43 16.72 10.49
N TRP A 129 -10.95 16.22 9.34
CA TRP A 129 -9.75 15.39 9.28
C TRP A 129 -8.48 16.16 9.69
N SER A 130 -8.35 17.39 9.20
CA SER A 130 -7.23 18.28 9.52
C SER A 130 -7.31 18.93 10.91
N HIS A 131 -8.46 18.81 11.60
CA HIS A 131 -8.68 19.41 12.91
C HIS A 131 -7.64 18.93 13.95
N PRO A 132 -7.08 19.81 14.80
CA PRO A 132 -6.05 19.43 15.77
C PRO A 132 -6.45 18.28 16.70
N ALA A 133 -7.73 18.21 17.11
CA ALA A 133 -8.23 17.12 17.94
C ALA A 133 -8.18 15.77 17.21
N THR A 134 -8.66 15.71 15.96
CA THR A 134 -8.65 14.49 15.14
C THR A 134 -7.22 14.02 14.88
N ARG A 135 -6.31 14.94 14.55
CA ARG A 135 -4.89 14.62 14.35
C ARG A 135 -4.24 14.04 15.60
N ARG A 136 -4.51 14.62 16.77
CA ARG A 136 -4.03 14.12 18.07
C ARG A 136 -4.60 12.74 18.37
N ASN A 137 -5.92 12.55 18.20
CA ASN A 137 -6.58 11.25 18.42
C ASN A 137 -5.99 10.18 17.51
N ARG A 138 -5.84 10.46 16.21
CA ARG A 138 -5.19 9.55 15.26
C ARG A 138 -3.78 9.18 15.72
N ALA A 139 -2.97 10.16 16.11
CA ALA A 139 -1.61 9.92 16.54
C ALA A 139 -1.55 9.07 17.82
N THR A 140 -2.46 9.28 18.78
CA THR A 140 -2.62 8.43 19.97
C THR A 140 -2.98 7.01 19.57
N LEU A 141 -4.03 6.83 18.77
CA LEU A 141 -4.47 5.50 18.33
C LEU A 141 -3.38 4.73 17.55
N GLN A 142 -2.61 5.42 16.71
CA GLN A 142 -1.48 4.81 16.01
C GLN A 142 -0.38 4.35 16.98
N LYS A 143 -0.10 5.11 18.05
CA LYS A 143 0.85 4.70 19.10
C LYS A 143 0.32 3.50 19.90
N ASP A 144 -1.00 3.44 20.10
CA ASP A 144 -1.66 2.34 20.79
C ASP A 144 -1.82 1.07 19.91
N GLY A 145 -1.30 1.09 18.68
CA GLY A 145 -1.28 -0.07 17.79
C GLY A 145 -2.47 -0.20 16.86
N VAL A 146 -3.36 0.79 16.78
CA VAL A 146 -4.48 0.81 15.83
C VAL A 146 -3.95 1.07 14.42
N ALA A 147 -4.30 0.18 13.50
CA ALA A 147 -3.99 0.32 12.09
C ALA A 147 -5.01 1.22 11.38
N PHE A 148 -4.58 1.88 10.30
CA PHE A 148 -5.43 2.78 9.51
C PHE A 148 -5.34 2.46 8.02
N VAL A 149 -6.45 2.59 7.31
CA VAL A 149 -6.52 2.55 5.85
C VAL A 149 -7.23 3.81 5.32
N GLY A 150 -6.54 4.57 4.47
CA GLY A 150 -6.98 5.91 4.06
C GLY A 150 -6.88 6.94 5.21
N PRO A 151 -7.68 8.02 5.16
CA PRO A 151 -8.66 8.34 4.12
C PRO A 151 -8.00 8.71 2.78
N ALA A 152 -8.75 8.58 1.69
CA ALA A 152 -8.37 9.00 0.35
C ALA A 152 -8.63 10.50 0.14
N LYS A 153 -7.99 11.06 -0.89
CA LYS A 153 -8.32 12.38 -1.42
C LYS A 153 -9.43 12.28 -2.46
N GLY A 154 -10.38 13.21 -2.43
CA GLY A 154 -11.44 13.29 -3.45
C GLY A 154 -12.44 14.39 -3.14
N GLU A 155 -13.44 14.53 -4.02
CA GLU A 155 -14.61 15.36 -3.78
C GLU A 155 -15.43 14.80 -2.61
N MET A 156 -16.01 15.72 -1.84
CA MET A 156 -16.86 15.42 -0.69
C MET A 156 -18.34 15.50 -1.08
N ALA A 157 -19.21 15.08 -0.15
CA ALA A 157 -20.65 15.21 -0.32
C ALA A 157 -21.09 16.69 -0.35
N GLU A 158 -20.37 17.58 0.34
CA GLU A 158 -20.61 19.02 0.25
C GLU A 158 -20.06 19.61 -1.06
N SER A 159 -20.88 20.41 -1.75
CA SER A 159 -20.49 21.06 -3.01
C SER A 159 -19.27 21.96 -2.80
N ASN A 160 -18.30 21.88 -3.72
CA ASN A 160 -17.03 22.62 -3.72
C ASN A 160 -16.05 22.28 -2.58
N GLU A 161 -16.27 21.18 -1.84
CA GLU A 161 -15.28 20.68 -0.88
C GLU A 161 -14.56 19.46 -1.46
N ALA A 162 -13.24 19.57 -1.60
CA ALA A 162 -12.36 18.49 -2.03
C ALA A 162 -11.14 18.44 -1.10
N GLY A 163 -10.69 17.23 -0.78
CA GLY A 163 -9.54 17.07 0.10
C GLY A 163 -9.39 15.67 0.64
N GLU A 164 -8.50 15.52 1.61
CA GLU A 164 -8.26 14.25 2.31
C GLU A 164 -9.35 14.05 3.37
N GLY A 165 -10.07 12.93 3.30
CA GLY A 165 -11.19 12.66 4.22
C GLY A 165 -12.20 11.63 3.72
N ARG A 166 -12.14 11.27 2.42
CA ARG A 166 -12.99 10.25 1.83
C ARG A 166 -12.60 8.87 2.36
N MET A 167 -13.57 8.04 2.73
CA MET A 167 -13.31 6.64 3.10
C MET A 167 -12.60 5.91 1.96
N ALA A 168 -11.58 5.12 2.31
CA ALA A 168 -10.92 4.20 1.39
C ALA A 168 -11.95 3.28 0.71
N GLU A 169 -11.67 2.86 -0.52
CA GLU A 169 -12.58 1.99 -1.25
C GLU A 169 -12.64 0.59 -0.61
N PRO A 170 -13.78 -0.12 -0.68
CA PRO A 170 -13.94 -1.43 -0.04
C PRO A 170 -12.83 -2.43 -0.36
N LEU A 171 -12.32 -2.45 -1.59
CA LEU A 171 -11.22 -3.34 -1.98
C LEU A 171 -9.87 -2.96 -1.36
N GLU A 172 -9.63 -1.66 -1.10
CA GLU A 172 -8.42 -1.20 -0.38
C GLU A 172 -8.49 -1.63 1.08
N ILE A 173 -9.68 -1.52 1.69
CA ILE A 173 -9.92 -1.99 3.07
C ILE A 173 -9.71 -3.50 3.15
N VAL A 174 -10.25 -4.28 2.20
CA VAL A 174 -10.04 -5.73 2.12
C VAL A 174 -8.55 -6.09 1.98
N ALA A 175 -7.78 -5.32 1.18
CA ALA A 175 -6.35 -5.52 1.06
C ALA A 175 -5.60 -5.25 2.38
N ALA A 176 -5.98 -4.18 3.10
CA ALA A 176 -5.42 -3.86 4.41
C ALA A 176 -5.74 -4.93 5.47
N ILE A 177 -6.98 -5.45 5.47
CA ILE A 177 -7.40 -6.58 6.31
C ILE A 177 -6.55 -7.81 6.03
N GLY A 178 -6.34 -8.13 4.75
CA GLY A 178 -5.50 -9.24 4.33
C GLY A 178 -4.07 -9.10 4.83
N ALA A 179 -3.48 -7.91 4.72
CA ALA A 179 -2.13 -7.64 5.19
C ALA A 179 -1.98 -7.75 6.73
N LEU A 180 -2.98 -7.31 7.50
CA LEU A 180 -2.96 -7.43 8.96
C LEU A 180 -3.13 -8.87 9.45
N LEU A 181 -3.92 -9.66 8.74
CA LEU A 181 -4.18 -11.06 9.07
C LEU A 181 -3.15 -12.01 8.44
N ASP A 182 -2.18 -11.49 7.70
CA ASP A 182 -1.11 -12.27 7.08
C ASP A 182 -0.10 -12.73 8.13
N ILE A 183 -0.36 -13.91 8.68
CA ILE A 183 0.53 -14.63 9.61
C ILE A 183 1.54 -15.52 8.87
N SER A 184 1.64 -15.40 7.53
CA SER A 184 2.60 -16.18 6.77
C SER A 184 4.01 -15.91 7.31
N PRO A 185 4.89 -16.93 7.34
CA PRO A 185 6.28 -16.72 7.68
C PRO A 185 6.85 -15.60 6.81
N LYS A 186 7.64 -14.71 7.43
CA LYS A 186 8.42 -13.68 6.74
C LYS A 186 9.87 -14.16 6.67
N PRO A 187 10.20 -15.13 5.79
CA PRO A 187 11.51 -15.78 5.79
C PRO A 187 12.66 -14.82 5.47
N LEU A 188 12.36 -13.66 4.88
CA LEU A 188 13.34 -12.63 4.55
C LEU A 188 13.36 -11.47 5.55
N ALA A 189 12.65 -11.59 6.69
CA ALA A 189 12.68 -10.59 7.74
C ALA A 189 14.12 -10.26 8.16
N GLY A 190 14.46 -8.96 8.14
CA GLY A 190 15.79 -8.46 8.48
C GLY A 190 16.84 -8.57 7.37
N ARG A 191 16.51 -9.13 6.20
CA ARG A 191 17.40 -9.18 5.03
C ARG A 191 17.30 -7.92 4.19
N LYS A 192 18.44 -7.35 3.81
CA LYS A 192 18.54 -6.20 2.90
C LYS A 192 18.74 -6.68 1.48
N ILE A 193 17.84 -6.32 0.57
CA ILE A 193 17.88 -6.78 -0.82
C ILE A 193 17.81 -5.60 -1.77
N ILE A 194 18.78 -5.52 -2.68
CA ILE A 194 18.81 -4.51 -3.75
C ILE A 194 18.10 -5.09 -4.97
N VAL A 195 17.24 -4.31 -5.60
CA VAL A 195 16.57 -4.68 -6.87
C VAL A 195 16.75 -3.54 -7.85
N THR A 196 17.12 -3.82 -9.10
CA THR A 196 17.06 -2.83 -10.18
C THR A 196 15.84 -3.07 -11.07
N SER A 197 15.24 -2.01 -11.61
CA SER A 197 14.07 -2.11 -12.50
C SER A 197 14.02 -0.98 -13.52
N GLY A 198 13.28 -1.19 -14.61
CA GLY A 198 13.03 -0.17 -15.63
C GLY A 198 14.15 -0.08 -16.68
N PRO A 199 14.00 0.78 -17.69
CA PRO A 199 15.06 1.07 -18.67
C PRO A 199 16.04 2.12 -18.11
N THR A 200 17.18 2.31 -18.76
CA THR A 200 17.95 3.56 -18.62
C THR A 200 17.73 4.45 -19.84
N HIS A 201 17.78 5.76 -19.64
CA HIS A 201 17.67 6.79 -20.67
C HIS A 201 19.04 7.45 -20.84
N GLU A 202 19.75 7.12 -21.90
CA GLU A 202 21.09 7.64 -22.18
C GLU A 202 20.99 8.89 -23.06
N PRO A 203 21.23 10.11 -22.53
CA PRO A 203 20.97 11.35 -23.25
C PRO A 203 21.95 11.55 -24.41
N ILE A 204 21.40 11.84 -25.58
CA ILE A 204 22.13 12.32 -26.76
C ILE A 204 22.29 13.84 -26.67
N ASP A 205 21.18 14.51 -26.38
CA ASP A 205 21.04 15.95 -26.18
C ASP A 205 19.89 16.19 -25.16
N PRO A 206 19.54 17.43 -24.78
CA PRO A 206 18.51 17.67 -23.75
C PRO A 206 17.09 17.24 -24.15
N VAL A 207 16.88 16.80 -25.40
CA VAL A 207 15.57 16.43 -25.95
C VAL A 207 15.51 14.95 -26.32
N ARG A 208 16.65 14.32 -26.61
CA ARG A 208 16.73 12.98 -27.18
C ARG A 208 17.60 12.08 -26.31
N TYR A 209 17.20 10.82 -26.20
CA TYR A 209 17.94 9.79 -25.48
C TYR A 209 17.80 8.44 -26.18
N ILE A 210 18.66 7.51 -25.80
CA ILE A 210 18.62 6.10 -26.19
C ILE A 210 18.10 5.30 -25.00
N ALA A 211 17.15 4.40 -25.23
CA ALA A 211 16.54 3.59 -24.18
C ALA A 211 16.00 2.26 -24.69
N ASN A 212 15.86 1.32 -23.76
CA ASN A 212 15.22 0.04 -24.00
C ASN A 212 13.72 0.12 -23.69
N ARG A 213 12.91 -0.76 -24.30
CA ARG A 213 11.44 -0.77 -24.13
C ARG A 213 10.98 -1.51 -22.86
N SER A 214 11.69 -1.32 -21.75
CA SER A 214 11.33 -1.95 -20.49
C SER A 214 10.15 -1.21 -19.85
N SER A 215 9.14 -1.97 -19.42
CA SER A 215 8.01 -1.44 -18.67
C SER A 215 8.27 -1.36 -17.15
N GLY A 216 9.38 -1.94 -16.67
CA GLY A 216 9.70 -2.09 -15.24
C GLY A 216 8.80 -3.05 -14.45
N LYS A 217 7.74 -3.61 -15.06
CA LYS A 217 6.77 -4.46 -14.36
C LYS A 217 7.42 -5.63 -13.62
N GLN A 218 8.41 -6.27 -14.22
CA GLN A 218 9.06 -7.45 -13.64
C GLN A 218 9.89 -7.09 -12.40
N GLY A 219 10.76 -6.08 -12.49
CA GLY A 219 11.57 -5.64 -11.35
C GLY A 219 10.72 -5.12 -10.19
N HIS A 220 9.66 -4.34 -10.49
CA HIS A 220 8.71 -3.86 -9.47
C HIS A 220 7.94 -5.00 -8.81
N ALA A 221 7.51 -6.00 -9.58
CA ALA A 221 6.81 -7.17 -9.04
C ALA A 221 7.71 -8.00 -8.12
N ILE A 222 8.98 -8.19 -8.50
CA ILE A 222 9.99 -8.88 -7.68
C ILE A 222 10.24 -8.10 -6.39
N ALA A 223 10.45 -6.79 -6.47
CA ALA A 223 10.64 -5.93 -5.29
C ALA A 223 9.43 -6.01 -4.33
N ALA A 224 8.22 -5.94 -4.87
CA ALA A 224 6.99 -6.09 -4.08
C ALA A 224 6.89 -7.48 -3.40
N ALA A 225 7.29 -8.54 -4.10
CA ALA A 225 7.26 -9.90 -3.55
C ALA A 225 8.27 -10.08 -2.41
N LEU A 226 9.49 -9.56 -2.58
CA LEU A 226 10.53 -9.61 -1.55
C LEU A 226 10.11 -8.83 -0.29
N ALA A 227 9.50 -7.66 -0.46
CA ALA A 227 8.97 -6.87 0.65
C ALA A 227 7.85 -7.61 1.40
N ARG A 228 6.93 -8.29 0.68
CA ARG A 228 5.90 -9.15 1.30
C ARG A 228 6.49 -10.29 2.12
N LEU A 229 7.62 -10.85 1.69
CA LEU A 229 8.36 -11.88 2.43
C LEU A 229 9.19 -11.33 3.60
N GLY A 230 9.16 -10.02 3.84
CA GLY A 230 9.75 -9.35 4.99
C GLY A 230 11.09 -8.65 4.77
N ALA A 231 11.62 -8.62 3.54
CA ALA A 231 12.91 -7.98 3.26
C ALA A 231 12.85 -6.44 3.37
N ASP A 232 13.96 -5.81 3.79
CA ASP A 232 14.25 -4.38 3.56
C ASP A 232 14.70 -4.25 2.10
N VAL A 233 13.75 -3.90 1.22
CA VAL A 233 14.00 -3.82 -0.21
C VAL A 233 14.37 -2.39 -0.62
N ARG A 234 15.49 -2.29 -1.34
CA ARG A 234 15.98 -1.05 -1.96
C ARG A 234 15.87 -1.18 -3.48
N LEU A 235 14.88 -0.51 -4.05
CA LEU A 235 14.63 -0.52 -5.48
C LEU A 235 15.33 0.66 -6.15
N VAL A 236 16.23 0.40 -7.09
CA VAL A 236 16.79 1.43 -7.97
C VAL A 236 16.04 1.34 -9.30
N SER A 237 15.16 2.31 -9.55
CA SER A 237 14.30 2.32 -10.73
C SER A 237 14.76 3.33 -11.76
N GLY A 238 14.92 2.87 -12.99
CA GLY A 238 14.94 3.73 -14.16
C GLY A 238 13.55 4.29 -14.51
N PRO A 239 13.42 5.09 -15.59
CA PRO A 239 12.20 5.82 -15.89
C PRO A 239 11.03 4.89 -16.29
N VAL A 240 9.98 4.83 -15.47
CA VAL A 240 8.76 4.05 -15.72
C VAL A 240 7.51 4.78 -15.26
N GLY A 241 6.36 4.45 -15.85
CA GLY A 241 5.06 5.04 -15.49
C GLY A 241 4.23 4.26 -14.46
N ILE A 242 4.79 3.19 -13.88
CA ILE A 242 4.11 2.39 -12.85
C ILE A 242 4.45 2.91 -11.44
N ALA A 243 3.53 2.73 -10.50
CA ALA A 243 3.71 3.21 -9.12
C ALA A 243 4.77 2.40 -8.36
N ASP A 244 5.45 3.07 -7.43
CA ASP A 244 6.41 2.44 -6.51
C ASP A 244 5.72 1.38 -5.64
N PRO A 245 6.33 0.19 -5.45
CA PRO A 245 5.71 -0.85 -4.64
C PRO A 245 5.62 -0.46 -3.16
N ALA A 246 4.48 -0.76 -2.52
CA ALA A 246 4.33 -0.55 -1.09
C ALA A 246 5.35 -1.35 -0.28
N GLY A 247 5.93 -0.73 0.76
CA GLY A 247 6.92 -1.37 1.63
C GLY A 247 8.33 -1.47 1.03
N VAL A 248 8.59 -0.80 -0.09
CA VAL A 248 9.90 -0.72 -0.75
C VAL A 248 10.42 0.71 -0.68
N THR A 249 11.73 0.88 -0.44
CA THR A 249 12.37 2.20 -0.59
C THR A 249 12.88 2.33 -2.02
N THR A 250 12.23 3.16 -2.83
CA THR A 250 12.62 3.38 -4.23
C THR A 250 13.52 4.61 -4.38
N GLN A 251 14.61 4.46 -5.13
CA GLN A 251 15.42 5.55 -5.66
C GLN A 251 15.26 5.58 -7.19
N HIS A 252 14.80 6.72 -7.71
CA HIS A 252 14.67 6.95 -9.15
C HIS A 252 15.97 7.50 -9.73
N VAL A 253 16.36 6.96 -10.88
CA VAL A 253 17.55 7.32 -11.65
C VAL A 253 17.19 7.36 -13.13
N GLU A 254 17.98 8.04 -13.96
CA GLU A 254 17.75 8.10 -15.41
C GLU A 254 18.79 7.29 -16.17
N THR A 255 20.08 7.42 -15.84
CA THR A 255 21.17 6.83 -16.64
C THR A 255 21.75 5.55 -16.02
N ALA A 256 22.45 4.76 -16.84
CA ALA A 256 23.21 3.59 -16.37
C ALA A 256 24.26 3.94 -15.31
N ASN A 257 24.91 5.11 -15.43
CA ASN A 257 25.91 5.57 -14.46
C ASN A 257 25.26 5.91 -13.12
N GLU A 258 24.15 6.65 -13.13
CA GLU A 258 23.39 6.95 -11.90
C GLU A 258 22.87 5.69 -11.23
N MET A 259 22.38 4.72 -12.03
CA MET A 259 21.94 3.42 -11.52
C MET A 259 23.10 2.68 -10.85
N LYS A 260 24.28 2.63 -11.48
CA LYS A 260 25.48 2.03 -10.91
C LYS A 260 25.84 2.65 -9.56
N GLU A 261 25.94 3.98 -9.51
CA GLU A 261 26.29 4.70 -8.29
C GLU A 261 25.27 4.46 -7.17
N ALA A 262 23.98 4.47 -7.50
CA ALA A 262 22.91 4.17 -6.55
C ALA A 262 23.04 2.77 -5.98
N VAL A 263 23.28 1.76 -6.83
CA VAL A 263 23.50 0.38 -6.39
C VAL A 263 24.74 0.24 -5.52
N GLU A 264 25.86 0.84 -5.91
CA GLU A 264 27.12 0.76 -5.15
C GLU A 264 27.00 1.38 -3.75
N ARG A 265 26.25 2.50 -3.62
CA ARG A 265 25.97 3.14 -2.31
C ARG A 265 25.14 2.27 -1.38
N LEU A 266 24.36 1.33 -1.91
CA LEU A 266 23.51 0.44 -1.12
C LEU A 266 24.26 -0.79 -0.58
N LEU A 267 25.54 -0.99 -0.95
CA LEU A 267 26.35 -2.10 -0.45
C LEU A 267 26.95 -1.81 0.94
N PRO A 268 27.02 -2.80 1.86
CA PRO A 268 26.70 -4.21 1.66
C PRO A 268 25.20 -4.52 1.78
N ALA A 269 24.76 -5.55 1.08
CA ALA A 269 23.40 -6.12 1.14
C ALA A 269 23.48 -7.65 1.21
N ASP A 270 22.40 -8.31 1.64
CA ASP A 270 22.33 -9.78 1.69
C ASP A 270 22.20 -10.38 0.28
N ALA A 271 21.41 -9.75 -0.59
CA ALA A 271 21.22 -10.15 -1.98
C ALA A 271 21.04 -8.94 -2.91
N ALA A 272 21.30 -9.15 -4.21
CA ALA A 272 21.01 -8.19 -5.26
C ALA A 272 20.40 -8.86 -6.50
N VAL A 273 19.35 -8.26 -7.06
CA VAL A 273 18.62 -8.76 -8.22
C VAL A 273 18.61 -7.70 -9.33
N PHE A 274 19.26 -7.99 -10.46
CA PHE A 274 19.48 -7.07 -11.57
C PHE A 274 18.50 -7.35 -12.71
N VAL A 275 17.35 -6.65 -12.69
CA VAL A 275 16.24 -6.81 -13.66
C VAL A 275 16.08 -5.59 -14.57
N ALA A 276 16.75 -4.47 -14.26
CA ALA A 276 16.73 -3.30 -15.13
C ALA A 276 17.27 -3.62 -16.52
N ALA A 277 16.62 -3.06 -17.55
CA ALA A 277 17.09 -3.11 -18.92
C ALA A 277 18.04 -1.93 -19.15
N VAL A 278 19.26 -2.07 -18.62
CA VAL A 278 20.34 -1.10 -18.78
C VAL A 278 20.75 -1.07 -20.26
N ALA A 279 20.88 0.13 -20.83
CA ALA A 279 21.36 0.28 -22.21
C ALA A 279 22.84 -0.09 -22.29
N ASP A 280 23.23 -0.91 -23.27
CA ASP A 280 24.62 -1.36 -23.45
C ASP A 280 25.58 -0.23 -23.85
N TRP A 281 25.06 0.79 -24.53
CA TRP A 281 25.83 1.92 -25.02
C TRP A 281 25.15 3.26 -24.69
N ARG A 282 25.98 4.30 -24.60
CA ARG A 282 25.56 5.71 -24.47
C ARG A 282 26.29 6.59 -25.49
N SER A 283 25.78 7.80 -25.71
CA SER A 283 26.50 8.81 -26.50
C SER A 283 27.82 9.19 -25.81
N GLU A 284 28.92 9.25 -26.56
CA GLU A 284 30.24 9.67 -26.06
C GLU A 284 30.19 11.08 -25.47
N THR A 285 29.51 11.99 -26.18
CA THR A 285 29.25 13.36 -25.75
C THR A 285 27.75 13.55 -25.61
N SER A 286 27.30 13.99 -24.43
CA SER A 286 25.96 14.57 -24.27
C SER A 286 26.07 16.05 -24.60
N ALA A 287 25.47 16.48 -25.71
CA ALA A 287 25.49 17.89 -26.08
C ALA A 287 24.66 18.68 -25.06
N GLY A 288 25.21 19.74 -24.46
CA GLY A 288 24.46 20.63 -23.56
C GLY A 288 23.36 21.43 -24.26
N GLU A 289 23.39 21.46 -25.59
CA GLU A 289 22.37 22.09 -26.44
C GLU A 289 21.78 21.10 -27.43
N LYS A 290 20.53 21.36 -27.82
CA LYS A 290 19.83 20.58 -28.84
C LYS A 290 20.62 20.58 -30.15
N ILE A 291 20.93 19.39 -30.67
CA ILE A 291 21.60 19.25 -31.96
C ILE A 291 20.67 19.80 -33.07
N LYS A 292 21.10 20.90 -33.69
CA LYS A 292 20.37 21.62 -34.74
C LYS A 292 20.48 20.88 -36.06
N LYS A 293 19.41 20.97 -36.87
CA LYS A 293 19.47 20.56 -38.27
C LYS A 293 20.19 21.64 -39.07
N VAL A 294 21.26 21.28 -39.78
CA VAL A 294 21.92 22.17 -40.74
C VAL A 294 21.39 21.84 -42.13
N ALA A 295 20.86 22.84 -42.84
CA ALA A 295 20.29 22.63 -44.17
C ALA A 295 21.40 22.25 -45.16
N GLY A 296 21.22 21.14 -45.86
CA GLY A 296 22.21 20.61 -46.82
C GLY A 296 23.19 19.59 -46.24
N GLU A 297 23.20 19.38 -44.92
CA GLU A 297 23.99 18.32 -44.27
C GLU A 297 23.12 17.11 -43.90
N GLY A 298 23.73 15.93 -43.92
CA GLY A 298 23.11 14.69 -43.43
C GLY A 298 22.95 14.68 -41.90
N PRO A 299 22.27 13.67 -41.32
CA PRO A 299 22.19 13.52 -39.88
C PRO A 299 23.60 13.36 -39.28
N PRO A 300 23.90 14.00 -38.13
CA PRO A 300 25.19 13.86 -37.49
C PRO A 300 25.40 12.42 -37.02
N ALA A 301 26.62 11.92 -37.17
CA ALA A 301 27.01 10.61 -36.65
C ALA A 301 27.07 10.66 -35.11
N LEU A 302 26.36 9.75 -34.45
CA LEU A 302 26.43 9.57 -33.00
C LEU A 302 27.58 8.62 -32.67
N ARG A 303 28.60 9.14 -31.98
CA ARG A 303 29.66 8.31 -31.40
C ARG A 303 29.15 7.68 -30.13
N MET A 304 29.35 6.37 -30.01
CA MET A 304 28.82 5.55 -28.93
C MET A 304 29.97 5.00 -28.08
N VAL A 305 29.78 4.95 -26.77
CA VAL A 305 30.69 4.30 -25.81
C VAL A 305 29.90 3.32 -24.95
N GLU A 306 30.58 2.29 -24.44
CA GLU A 306 29.95 1.28 -23.60
C GLU A 306 29.52 1.84 -22.23
N ASN A 307 28.37 1.36 -21.77
CA ASN A 307 27.91 1.55 -20.41
C ASN A 307 28.54 0.57 -19.44
N PRO A 308 28.59 0.92 -18.15
CA PRO A 308 29.13 0.01 -17.16
C PRO A 308 28.23 -1.22 -16.99
N ASP A 309 28.86 -2.39 -16.90
CA ASP A 309 28.17 -3.61 -16.47
C ASP A 309 27.99 -3.59 -14.95
N ILE A 310 26.80 -3.15 -14.51
CA ILE A 310 26.43 -3.03 -13.09
C ILE A 310 26.43 -4.41 -12.41
N LEU A 311 25.96 -5.45 -13.10
CA LEU A 311 25.88 -6.80 -12.57
C LEU A 311 27.29 -7.37 -12.33
N ALA A 312 28.18 -7.27 -13.33
CA ALA A 312 29.57 -7.69 -13.19
C ALA A 312 30.30 -6.85 -12.13
N GLY A 313 30.06 -5.54 -12.09
CA GLY A 313 30.63 -4.64 -11.08
C GLY A 313 30.29 -5.07 -9.67
N VAL A 314 29.02 -5.35 -9.38
CA VAL A 314 28.57 -5.82 -8.07
C VAL A 314 29.01 -7.26 -7.80
N GLY A 315 28.99 -8.12 -8.81
CA GLY A 315 29.41 -9.52 -8.75
C GLY A 315 30.88 -9.71 -8.37
N HIS A 316 31.74 -8.71 -8.62
CA HIS A 316 33.17 -8.72 -8.25
C HIS A 316 33.51 -7.68 -7.17
N HIS A 317 32.52 -7.01 -6.58
CA HIS A 317 32.75 -5.96 -5.60
C HIS A 317 33.30 -6.52 -4.28
N ARG A 318 34.14 -5.77 -3.55
CA ARG A 318 34.67 -6.19 -2.25
C ARG A 318 33.58 -6.43 -1.20
N LYS A 319 32.43 -5.76 -1.34
CA LYS A 319 31.22 -5.90 -0.52
C LYS A 319 30.10 -6.65 -1.27
N ARG A 320 30.47 -7.59 -2.15
CA ARG A 320 29.52 -8.38 -2.94
C ARG A 320 28.47 -9.04 -2.02
N PRO A 321 27.17 -8.96 -2.35
CA PRO A 321 26.15 -9.71 -1.64
C PRO A 321 26.39 -11.23 -1.67
N GLY A 322 25.79 -11.96 -0.72
CA GLY A 322 25.88 -13.42 -0.72
C GLY A 322 25.27 -14.04 -1.98
N LEU A 323 24.14 -13.48 -2.44
CA LEU A 323 23.44 -13.87 -3.65
C LEU A 323 23.35 -12.70 -4.64
N VAL A 324 23.73 -12.95 -5.90
CA VAL A 324 23.62 -11.99 -7.00
C VAL A 324 22.88 -12.67 -8.14
N VAL A 325 21.76 -12.09 -8.59
CA VAL A 325 20.89 -12.64 -9.63
C VAL A 325 20.87 -11.67 -10.81
N GLY A 326 21.23 -12.16 -11.99
CA GLY A 326 21.11 -11.43 -13.26
C GLY A 326 19.91 -11.92 -14.07
N PHE A 327 19.40 -11.05 -14.94
CA PHE A 327 18.41 -11.40 -15.95
C PHE A 327 19.03 -11.25 -17.34
N ALA A 328 18.71 -12.18 -18.23
CA ALA A 328 19.06 -12.13 -19.64
C ALA A 328 17.79 -12.20 -20.48
N ALA A 329 17.71 -11.39 -21.52
CA ALA A 329 16.64 -11.46 -22.51
C ALA A 329 17.20 -12.10 -23.78
N GLU A 330 16.67 -13.26 -24.15
CA GLU A 330 17.00 -13.94 -25.41
C GLU A 330 15.87 -13.71 -26.41
N THR A 331 16.23 -13.36 -27.64
CA THR A 331 15.26 -13.10 -28.73
C THR A 331 15.30 -14.15 -29.84
N GLN A 332 16.26 -15.09 -29.77
CA GLN A 332 16.39 -16.22 -30.68
C GLN A 332 16.66 -17.48 -29.85
N ASP A 333 15.97 -18.57 -30.20
CA ASP A 333 15.92 -19.88 -29.52
C ASP A 333 15.33 -19.89 -28.09
N LEU A 334 13.99 -20.02 -28.02
CA LEU A 334 13.20 -20.27 -26.80
C LEU A 334 12.77 -21.72 -26.67
#